data_AF-A0A1Q3BGI5-F1
#
_entry.id   AF-A0A1Q3BGI5-F1
#
_cell.length_a   1.000
_cell.length_b   1.000
_cell.length_c   1.000
_cell.angle_alpha   90.00
_cell.angle_beta   90.00
_cell.angle_gamma   90.00
#
_symmetry.space_group_name_H-M   'P 1'
#
loop_
_entity.id
_entity.type
_entity.pdbx_description
1 polymer ?
#
loop_
_entity_poly.entity_id
_entity_poly.type
_entity_poly.pdbx_seq_one_letter_code
_entity_poly.pdbx_strand_id
1 'polypeptide(L)'
;EEITTKIFQQKILFAFNKKPVTKDINLFKTFSLFKKHSVNLIKTKENHLKRHMVSLPYKKDFTEQNIPTKARPIQMTYELMKHCKKEIQELLNKKLIRPTKSLWSCATFYASQGMQ
;
A
#
# COMPACT_ATOMS: atom_id res chain seq x y z
N GLU A 1 37.14 39.52 -18.33
CA GLU A 1 37.63 38.87 -17.10
C GLU A 1 38.52 37.71 -17.53
N GLU A 2 39.81 37.79 -17.25
CA GLU A 2 40.79 36.75 -17.56
C GLU A 2 41.19 36.04 -16.27
N ILE A 3 41.18 34.70 -16.29
CA ILE A 3 41.74 33.91 -15.18
C ILE A 3 43.18 33.60 -15.53
N THR A 4 44.09 34.02 -14.64
CA THR A 4 45.51 33.64 -14.72
C THR A 4 45.80 32.60 -13.66
N THR A 5 46.44 31.52 -14.04
CA THR A 5 46.99 30.53 -13.10
C THR A 5 48.46 30.29 -13.43
N LYS A 6 49.26 29.94 -12.42
CA LYS A 6 50.67 29.59 -12.59
C LYS A 6 50.84 28.10 -12.33
N ILE A 7 51.30 27.37 -13.33
CA ILE A 7 51.68 25.96 -13.21
C ILE A 7 53.15 25.87 -13.60
N PHE A 8 53.99 25.30 -12.74
CA PHE A 8 55.45 25.22 -12.92
C PHE A 8 56.09 26.55 -13.34
N GLN A 9 55.72 27.63 -12.66
CA GLN A 9 56.17 29.00 -12.95
C GLN A 9 55.75 29.57 -14.32
N GLN A 10 55.14 28.76 -15.19
CA GLN A 10 54.53 29.20 -16.44
C GLN A 10 53.17 29.82 -16.15
N LYS A 11 52.95 31.05 -16.64
CA LYS A 11 51.65 31.73 -16.52
C LYS A 11 50.76 31.30 -17.69
N ILE A 12 49.66 30.62 -17.39
CA ILE A 12 48.67 30.22 -18.39
C ILE A 12 47.47 31.16 -18.24
N LEU A 13 47.06 31.74 -19.37
CA LEU A 13 45.94 32.67 -19.47
C LEU A 13 44.73 31.95 -20.07
N PHE A 14 43.63 31.91 -19.33
CA PHE A 14 42.36 31.44 -19.85
C PHE A 14 41.45 32.64 -20.12
N ALA A 15 41.20 32.89 -21.40
CA ALA A 15 40.23 33.90 -21.85
C ALA A 15 38.87 33.23 -22.07
N PHE A 16 37.83 33.80 -21.47
CA PHE A 16 36.46 33.34 -21.72
C PHE A 16 35.91 33.96 -23.00
N ASN A 17 35.50 33.12 -23.95
CA ASN A 17 34.88 33.57 -25.21
C ASN A 17 33.49 34.21 -25.02
N LYS A 18 32.83 33.93 -23.88
CA LYS A 18 31.52 34.49 -23.50
C LYS A 18 31.52 34.80 -22.00
N LYS A 19 30.76 35.82 -21.55
CA LYS A 19 30.63 36.14 -20.12
C LYS A 19 30.22 34.87 -19.34
N PRO A 20 30.90 34.54 -18.23
CA PRO A 20 30.55 33.37 -17.43
C PRO A 20 29.13 33.53 -16.89
N VAL A 21 28.31 32.51 -17.10
CA VAL A 21 26.88 32.53 -16.77
C VAL A 21 26.72 32.28 -15.28
N THR A 22 26.64 33.37 -14.49
CA THR A 22 26.35 33.31 -13.05
C THR A 22 24.97 32.71 -12.73
N LYS A 23 24.08 32.61 -13.74
CA LYS A 23 22.75 32.00 -13.62
C LYS A 23 22.80 30.49 -13.34
N ASP A 24 23.87 29.81 -13.76
CA ASP A 24 23.95 28.35 -13.64
C ASP A 24 24.33 27.90 -12.22
N ILE A 25 25.19 28.63 -11.51
CA ILE A 25 25.61 28.25 -10.14
C ILE A 25 24.44 28.29 -9.16
N ASN A 26 23.61 29.33 -9.23
CA ASN A 26 22.43 29.45 -8.38
C ASN A 26 21.40 28.36 -8.70
N LEU A 27 21.24 28.04 -9.98
CA LEU A 27 20.39 26.96 -10.47
C LEU A 27 20.86 25.58 -9.95
N PHE A 28 22.17 25.30 -9.98
CA PHE A 28 22.73 24.07 -9.43
C PHE A 28 22.52 23.97 -7.91
N LYS A 29 22.62 25.07 -7.18
CA LYS A 29 22.32 25.12 -5.74
C LYS A 29 20.85 24.80 -5.46
N THR A 30 19.91 25.36 -6.23
CA THR A 30 18.47 25.04 -6.10
C THR A 30 18.17 23.59 -6.47
N PHE A 31 18.78 23.05 -7.53
CA PHE A 31 18.63 21.63 -7.87
C PHE A 31 19.16 20.69 -6.78
N SER A 32 20.28 21.03 -6.16
CA SER A 32 20.83 20.28 -5.02
C SER A 32 19.88 20.29 -3.82
N LEU A 33 19.33 21.46 -3.48
CA LEU A 33 18.35 21.59 -2.40
C LEU A 33 17.07 20.79 -2.70
N PHE A 34 16.58 20.87 -3.94
CA PHE A 34 15.41 20.11 -4.39
C PHE A 34 15.64 18.60 -4.27
N LYS A 35 16.78 18.10 -4.74
CA LYS A 35 17.13 16.67 -4.63
C LYS A 35 17.17 16.22 -3.16
N LYS A 36 17.78 17.02 -2.27
CA LYS A 36 17.83 16.73 -0.83
C LYS A 36 16.43 16.67 -0.21
N HIS A 37 15.56 17.62 -0.58
CA HIS A 37 14.18 17.66 -0.11
C HIS A 37 13.38 16.44 -0.58
N SER A 38 13.47 16.09 -1.86
CA SER A 38 12.76 14.92 -2.42
C SER A 38 13.20 13.60 -1.75
N VAL A 39 14.50 13.42 -1.50
CA VAL A 39 15.00 12.24 -0.78
C VAL A 39 14.46 12.20 0.65
N ASN A 40 14.45 13.33 1.36
CA ASN A 40 13.87 13.40 2.71
C ASN A 40 12.37 13.06 2.72
N LEU A 41 11.61 13.55 1.73
CA LEU A 41 10.18 13.25 1.60
C LEU A 41 9.91 11.76 1.34
N ILE A 42 10.74 11.11 0.52
CA ILE A 42 10.64 9.66 0.28
C ILE A 42 10.90 8.90 1.58
N LYS A 43 11.96 9.28 2.31
CA LYS A 43 12.35 8.63 3.56
C LYS A 43 11.31 8.79 4.68
N THR A 44 10.66 9.96 4.77
CA THR A 44 9.58 10.17 5.76
C THR A 44 8.35 9.34 5.44
N LYS A 45 7.97 9.24 4.16
CA LYS A 45 6.87 8.36 3.72
C LYS A 45 7.17 6.89 3.98
N GLU A 46 8.38 6.44 3.66
CA GLU A 46 8.82 5.07 3.93
C GLU A 46 8.77 4.74 5.43
N ASN A 47 9.25 5.64 6.29
CA ASN A 47 9.18 5.47 7.74
C ASN A 47 7.73 5.42 8.26
N HIS A 48 6.83 6.23 7.69
CA HIS A 48 5.42 6.19 8.04
C HIS A 48 4.80 4.83 7.68
N LEU A 49 5.09 4.31 6.48
CA LEU A 49 4.60 2.99 6.06
C LEU A 49 5.15 1.87 6.96
N LYS A 50 6.44 1.91 7.31
CA LYS A 50 7.06 0.93 8.22
C LYS A 50 6.44 0.92 9.62
N ARG A 51 6.00 2.07 10.14
CA ARG A 51 5.31 2.15 11.45
C ARG A 51 3.98 1.40 11.48
N HIS A 52 3.28 1.37 10.34
CA HIS A 52 1.99 0.69 10.21
C HIS A 52 2.11 -0.72 9.64
N MET A 53 3.33 -1.15 9.29
CA MET A 53 3.59 -2.49 8.80
C MET A 53 3.58 -3.48 9.98
N VAL A 54 2.41 -4.05 10.25
CA VAL A 54 2.28 -5.15 11.21
C VAL A 54 2.63 -6.44 10.49
N SER A 55 3.73 -7.08 10.89
CA SER A 55 3.97 -8.47 10.51
C SER A 55 3.02 -9.34 11.32
N LEU A 56 2.03 -9.92 10.66
CA LEU A 56 1.22 -10.97 11.27
C LEU A 56 2.12 -12.19 11.50
N PRO A 57 2.14 -12.78 12.72
CA PRO A 57 2.88 -14.00 12.96
C PRO A 57 2.27 -15.12 12.13
N TYR A 58 2.92 -15.47 11.02
CA TYR A 58 2.57 -16.64 10.24
C TYR A 58 2.95 -17.88 11.04
N LYS A 59 1.95 -18.60 11.54
CA LYS A 59 2.16 -19.86 12.24
C LYS A 59 2.49 -20.92 11.19
N LYS A 60 3.76 -21.34 11.10
CA LYS A 60 4.25 -22.31 10.10
C LYS A 60 3.48 -23.65 10.14
N ASP A 61 2.97 -24.02 11.31
CA ASP A 61 2.19 -25.25 11.52
C ASP A 61 0.67 -25.02 11.39
N PHE A 62 0.25 -23.89 10.83
CA PHE A 62 -1.16 -23.65 10.56
C PHE A 62 -1.63 -24.57 9.44
N THR A 63 -2.41 -25.58 9.82
CA THR A 63 -3.15 -26.42 8.88
C THR A 63 -4.64 -26.11 9.05
N GLU A 64 -5.35 -25.95 7.93
CA GLU A 64 -6.80 -25.73 7.94
C GLU A 64 -7.56 -26.87 8.66
N GLN A 65 -6.96 -28.06 8.73
CA GLN A 65 -7.47 -29.23 9.44
C GLN A 65 -7.61 -29.01 10.95
N ASN A 66 -6.81 -28.12 11.54
CA ASN A 66 -6.83 -27.82 12.98
C ASN A 66 -7.89 -26.78 13.37
N ILE A 67 -8.57 -26.17 12.41
CA ILE A 67 -9.66 -25.21 12.68
C ILE A 67 -10.90 -26.02 13.01
N PRO A 68 -11.61 -25.76 14.14
CA PRO A 68 -12.88 -26.42 14.43
C PRO A 68 -13.87 -26.09 13.31
N THR A 69 -14.04 -27.06 12.41
CA THR A 69 -14.48 -26.86 11.04
C THR A 69 -16.01 -26.84 10.89
N LYS A 70 -16.73 -27.09 11.99
CA LYS A 70 -18.19 -27.22 12.01
C LYS A 70 -18.78 -26.41 13.15
N ALA A 71 -19.00 -25.12 12.89
CA ALA A 71 -19.91 -24.35 13.72
C ALA A 71 -21.32 -24.94 13.55
N ARG A 72 -21.99 -25.27 14.66
CA ARG A 72 -23.39 -25.69 14.60
C ARG A 72 -24.24 -24.51 14.10
N PRO A 73 -25.21 -24.74 13.19
CA PRO A 73 -26.15 -23.70 12.81
C PRO A 73 -26.83 -23.13 14.07
N ILE A 74 -26.93 -21.81 14.14
CA ILE A 74 -27.68 -21.12 15.21
C ILE A 74 -29.16 -21.47 15.02
N GLN A 75 -29.86 -21.80 16.10
CA GLN A 75 -31.29 -22.05 16.05
C GLN A 75 -32.04 -20.82 15.52
N MET A 76 -32.89 -21.00 14.51
CA MET A 76 -33.59 -19.93 13.80
C MET A 76 -35.08 -20.27 13.70
N THR A 77 -35.95 -19.26 13.76
CA THR A 77 -37.40 -19.45 13.58
C THR A 77 -37.72 -19.86 12.13
N TYR A 78 -38.87 -20.51 11.95
CA TYR A 78 -39.28 -21.05 10.64
C TYR A 78 -39.39 -19.96 9.55
N GLU A 79 -39.96 -18.80 9.89
CA GLU A 79 -40.13 -17.68 8.95
C GLU A 79 -38.79 -17.14 8.45
N LEU A 80 -37.84 -16.92 9.36
CA LEU A 80 -36.48 -16.48 9.02
C LEU A 80 -35.76 -17.53 8.16
N MET A 81 -35.93 -18.82 8.45
CA MET A 81 -35.34 -19.89 7.64
C MET A 81 -35.90 -19.89 6.21
N LYS A 82 -37.22 -19.69 6.04
CA LYS A 82 -37.86 -19.58 4.72
C LYS A 82 -37.32 -18.39 3.93
N HIS A 83 -37.14 -17.25 4.59
CA HIS A 83 -36.56 -16.06 4.00
C HIS A 83 -35.12 -16.27 3.53
N CYS A 84 -34.26 -16.78 4.43
CA CYS A 84 -32.86 -17.08 4.13
C CYS A 84 -32.73 -18.04 2.94
N LYS A 85 -33.58 -19.08 2.85
CA LYS A 85 -33.57 -20.00 1.70
C LYS A 85 -33.86 -19.29 0.38
N LYS A 86 -34.81 -18.35 0.37
CA LYS A 86 -35.16 -17.59 -0.84
C LYS A 86 -34.00 -16.69 -1.29
N GLU A 87 -33.40 -15.95 -0.36
CA GLU A 87 -32.25 -15.09 -0.67
C GLU A 87 -31.03 -15.88 -1.17
N ILE A 88 -30.71 -17.01 -0.54
CA ILE A 88 -29.61 -17.88 -0.99
C ILE A 88 -29.86 -18.35 -2.43
N GLN A 89 -31.09 -18.73 -2.77
CA GLN A 89 -31.45 -19.10 -4.15
C GLN A 89 -31.29 -17.93 -5.12
N GLU A 90 -31.68 -16.72 -4.73
CA GLU A 90 -31.48 -15.53 -5.55
C GLU A 90 -29.99 -15.22 -5.78
N LEU A 91 -29.16 -15.35 -4.75
CA LEU A 91 -27.70 -15.16 -4.85
C LEU A 91 -27.04 -16.22 -5.74
N LEU A 92 -27.51 -17.48 -5.68
CA LEU A 92 -27.07 -18.55 -6.58
C LEU A 92 -27.45 -18.23 -8.03
N ASN A 93 -28.68 -17.78 -8.28
CA ASN A 93 -29.15 -17.39 -9.62
C ASN A 93 -28.35 -16.22 -10.20
N LYS A 94 -28.01 -15.23 -9.36
CA LYS A 94 -27.12 -14.11 -9.73
C LYS A 94 -25.64 -14.51 -9.86
N LYS A 95 -25.29 -15.79 -9.59
CA LYS A 95 -23.92 -16.31 -9.58
C LYS A 95 -22.98 -15.56 -8.61
N LEU A 96 -23.54 -14.94 -7.57
CA LEU A 96 -22.76 -14.25 -6.53
C LEU A 96 -22.16 -15.23 -5.53
N ILE A 97 -22.78 -16.41 -5.37
CA ILE A 97 -22.29 -17.51 -4.54
C ILE A 97 -22.33 -18.83 -5.31
N ARG A 98 -21.59 -19.84 -4.84
CA ARG A 98 -21.62 -21.22 -5.37
C ARG A 98 -21.59 -22.25 -4.24
N PRO A 99 -22.15 -23.45 -4.45
CA PRO A 99 -21.96 -24.57 -3.52
C PRO A 99 -20.47 -24.91 -3.38
N THR A 100 -20.04 -25.25 -2.16
CA THR A 100 -18.65 -25.60 -1.86
C THR A 100 -18.61 -26.92 -1.07
N LYS A 101 -17.55 -27.71 -1.27
CA LYS A 101 -17.22 -28.89 -0.46
C LYS A 101 -16.13 -28.59 0.57
N SER A 102 -15.91 -27.32 0.89
CA SER A 102 -14.90 -26.91 1.88
C SER A 102 -15.20 -27.55 3.23
N LEU A 103 -14.14 -27.96 3.92
CA LEU A 103 -14.25 -28.42 5.31
C LEU A 103 -14.61 -27.26 6.24
N TRP A 104 -14.38 -26.00 5.82
CA TRP A 104 -14.64 -24.81 6.62
C TRP A 104 -16.08 -24.32 6.46
N SER A 105 -16.77 -24.14 7.60
CA SER A 105 -18.11 -23.57 7.68
C SER A 105 -18.19 -22.51 8.78
N CYS A 106 -18.82 -21.38 8.46
CA CYS A 106 -19.09 -20.30 9.40
C CYS A 106 -20.60 -20.24 9.67
N ALA A 107 -20.99 -19.98 10.91
CA ALA A 107 -22.39 -19.74 11.23
C ALA A 107 -22.80 -18.34 10.76
N THR A 108 -23.92 -18.25 10.06
CA THR A 108 -24.52 -16.98 9.63
C THR A 108 -25.79 -16.73 10.43
N PHE A 109 -26.01 -15.48 10.83
CA PHE A 109 -27.27 -15.02 11.41
C PHE A 109 -27.88 -13.95 10.52
N TYR A 110 -29.21 -13.87 10.52
CA TYR A 110 -29.94 -12.86 9.78
C TYR A 110 -30.32 -11.72 10.73
N ALA A 111 -29.92 -10.49 10.42
CA ALA A 111 -30.32 -9.31 11.16
C ALA A 111 -31.33 -8.54 10.31
N SER A 112 -32.61 -8.57 10.71
CA SER A 112 -33.60 -7.68 10.12
C SER A 112 -33.27 -6.25 10.54
N GLN A 113 -32.99 -5.36 9.59
CA GLN A 113 -33.05 -3.93 9.86
C GLN A 113 -34.51 -3.60 10.18
N GLY A 114 -34.78 -3.27 11.44
CA GLY A 114 -36.11 -2.82 11.84
C GLY A 114 -36.49 -1.62 11.00
N MET A 115 -37.55 -1.75 10.21
CA MET A 115 -38.26 -0.58 9.69
C MET A 115 -38.92 0.07 10.89
N GLN A 116 -38.35 1.18 11.36
CA GLN A 116 -39.09 2.15 12.19
C GLN A 116 -40.15 2.82 11.33
#